data_AF-A0A9D3YEB0-F1
#
_entry.id   AF-A0A9D3YEB0-F1
#
_cell.length_a   1.000
_cell.length_b   1.000
_cell.length_c   1.000
_cell.angle_alpha   90.00
_cell.angle_beta   90.00
_cell.angle_gamma   90.00
#
_symmetry.space_group_name_H-M   'P 1'
#
loop_
_entity.id
_entity.type
_entity.pdbx_description
1 polymer ?
#
loop_
_entity_poly.entity_id
_entity_poly.type
_entity_poly.pdbx_seq_one_letter_code
_entity_poly.pdbx_strand_id
1 'polypeptide(L)' 'MHSNQGVCVTRYEVAKLSSRPYAKSFSPDNIISAFRKSGIYPFDRNIISESQTAPSSIYLDEERGDADVTPPSEKVETSN' A
#
# COMPACT_ATOMS: atom_id res chain seq x y z
N MET A 1 -16.99 2.40 -28.83
CA MET A 1 -17.63 3.33 -27.87
C MET A 1 -16.85 4.65 -27.88
N HIS A 2 -17.19 5.64 -28.72
CA HIS A 2 -16.42 6.91 -28.80
C HIS A 2 -17.27 8.15 -29.16
N SER A 3 -18.56 8.20 -28.83
CA SER A 3 -19.46 9.25 -29.37
C SER A 3 -19.34 10.64 -28.73
N ASN A 4 -18.58 10.82 -27.63
CA ASN A 4 -18.60 12.08 -26.84
C ASN A 4 -17.20 12.65 -26.51
N GLN A 5 -16.20 12.49 -27.37
CA GLN A 5 -14.88 13.11 -27.15
C GLN A 5 -14.95 14.63 -27.34
N GLY A 6 -14.44 15.40 -26.36
CA GLY A 6 -14.32 16.86 -26.45
C GLY A 6 -15.53 17.69 -26.02
N VAL A 7 -16.59 17.07 -25.49
CA VAL A 7 -17.76 17.81 -24.99
C VAL A 7 -17.48 18.33 -23.57
N CYS A 8 -17.59 19.66 -23.39
CA CYS A 8 -17.47 20.29 -22.07
C CYS A 8 -18.69 19.95 -21.20
N VAL A 9 -18.44 19.37 -20.04
CA VAL A 9 -19.47 19.11 -19.02
C VAL A 9 -19.68 20.36 -18.16
N THR A 10 -20.91 20.84 -18.11
CA THR A 10 -21.30 21.95 -17.22
C THR A 10 -21.75 21.43 -15.85
N ARG A 11 -21.71 22.28 -14.81
CA ARG A 11 -22.14 21.90 -13.45
C ARG A 11 -23.58 21.36 -13.37
N TYR A 12 -24.45 21.76 -14.31
CA TYR A 12 -25.84 21.32 -14.39
C TYR A 12 -25.97 19.89 -14.95
N GLU A 13 -25.00 19.45 -15.76
CA GLU A 13 -25.01 18.13 -16.36
C GLU A 13 -24.42 17.07 -15.44
N VAL A 14 -23.60 17.45 -14.47
CA VAL A 14 -22.96 16.53 -13.52
C VAL A 14 -23.99 15.65 -12.82
N ALA A 15 -25.07 16.23 -12.29
CA ALA A 15 -26.11 15.48 -11.60
C ALA A 15 -26.79 14.44 -12.51
N LYS A 16 -27.07 14.82 -13.77
CA LYS A 16 -27.66 13.92 -14.76
C LYS A 16 -26.70 12.80 -15.13
N LEU A 17 -25.43 13.12 -15.36
CA LEU A 17 -24.40 12.16 -15.75
C LEU A 17 -24.05 11.18 -14.62
N SER A 18 -24.05 11.63 -13.37
CA SER A 18 -23.74 10.80 -12.20
C SER A 18 -24.91 9.95 -11.71
N SER A 19 -26.15 10.38 -11.94
CA SER A 19 -27.35 9.69 -11.45
C SER A 19 -27.42 8.21 -11.85
N ARG A 20 -27.15 7.91 -13.13
CA ARG A 20 -27.24 6.56 -13.69
C ARG A 20 -26.15 5.61 -13.19
N PRO A 21 -24.85 5.97 -13.19
CA PRO A 21 -23.84 5.12 -12.57
C PRO A 21 -24.03 5.01 -11.05
N TYR A 22 -24.50 6.06 -10.37
CA TYR A 22 -24.82 6.00 -8.93
C TYR A 22 -25.93 4.97 -8.63
N ALA A 23 -27.04 5.00 -9.37
CA ALA A 23 -28.10 4.01 -9.22
C ALA A 23 -27.59 2.58 -9.50
N LYS A 24 -26.71 2.42 -10.51
CA LYS A 24 -26.11 1.13 -10.86
C LYS A 24 -25.02 0.65 -9.90
N SER A 25 -24.41 1.54 -9.11
CA SER A 25 -23.34 1.15 -8.19
C SER A 25 -23.85 0.30 -7.03
N PHE A 26 -25.14 0.38 -6.70
CA PHE A 26 -25.78 -0.44 -5.65
C PHE A 26 -26.17 -1.84 -6.14
N SER A 27 -25.25 -2.53 -6.83
CA SER A 27 -25.38 -3.95 -7.10
C SER A 27 -24.65 -4.77 -6.03
N PRO A 28 -25.12 -5.99 -5.70
CA PRO A 28 -24.43 -6.87 -4.75
C PRO A 28 -22.95 -7.07 -5.11
N ASP A 29 -22.65 -7.29 -6.39
CA ASP A 29 -21.27 -7.50 -6.87
C ASP A 29 -20.36 -6.30 -6.63
N ASN A 30 -20.86 -5.08 -6.91
CA ASN A 30 -20.11 -3.85 -6.68
C ASN A 30 -19.89 -3.60 -5.18
N ILE A 31 -20.89 -3.87 -4.35
CA ILE A 31 -20.81 -3.73 -2.89
C ILE A 31 -19.77 -4.71 -2.34
N ILE A 32 -19.84 -5.99 -2.72
CA ILE A 32 -18.88 -7.02 -2.30
C ILE A 32 -17.46 -6.64 -2.76
N SER A 33 -17.31 -6.18 -4.00
CA SER A 33 -16.01 -5.73 -4.51
C SER A 33 -15.47 -4.51 -3.76
N ALA A 34 -16.34 -3.58 -3.34
CA ALA A 34 -15.93 -2.41 -2.59
C ALA A 34 -15.37 -2.79 -1.21
N PHE A 35 -16.02 -3.72 -0.51
CA PHE A 35 -15.55 -4.26 0.77
C PHE A 35 -14.20 -4.99 0.62
N ARG A 36 -14.05 -5.84 -0.40
CA ARG A 36 -12.78 -6.51 -0.69
C ARG A 36 -11.63 -5.53 -0.92
N LYS A 37 -11.87 -4.46 -1.69
CA LYS A 37 -10.84 -3.47 -2.02
C LYS A 37 -10.41 -2.63 -0.81
N SER A 38 -11.34 -2.30 0.10
CA SER A 38 -11.01 -1.55 1.32
C SER A 38 -10.38 -2.41 2.42
N GLY A 39 -10.33 -3.74 2.24
CA GLY A 39 -9.87 -4.66 3.28
C GLY A 39 -10.86 -4.81 4.44
N ILE A 40 -12.12 -4.41 4.25
CA ILE A 40 -13.19 -4.57 5.24
C ILE A 40 -13.95 -5.85 4.91
N TYR A 41 -14.08 -6.75 5.89
CA TYR A 41 -14.74 -8.04 5.71
C TYR A 41 -15.88 -8.18 6.73
N PRO A 42 -17.10 -7.77 6.39
CA PRO A 42 -18.21 -7.71 7.35
C PRO A 42 -18.75 -9.08 7.78
N PHE A 43 -18.52 -10.13 6.98
CA PHE A 43 -19.08 -11.47 7.21
C PHE A 43 -18.07 -12.49 7.71
N ASP A 44 -16.76 -12.17 7.68
CA ASP A 44 -15.71 -13.06 8.15
C ASP A 44 -14.74 -12.28 9.04
N ARG A 45 -14.80 -12.57 10.34
CA ARG A 45 -13.92 -11.94 11.34
C ARG A 45 -12.51 -12.52 11.31
N ASN A 46 -12.34 -13.76 10.85
CA ASN A 46 -11.08 -14.50 10.94
C ASN A 46 -10.17 -14.30 9.73
N ILE A 47 -10.61 -13.50 8.75
CA ILE A 47 -9.88 -13.24 7.51
C ILE A 47 -8.69 -12.30 7.67
N ILE A 48 -8.68 -11.50 8.74
CA ILE A 48 -7.56 -10.61 9.07
C ILE A 48 -6.62 -11.39 10.01
N SER A 49 -5.45 -11.73 9.51
CA SER A 49 -4.40 -12.40 10.29
C SER A 49 -3.71 -11.43 11.24
N GLU A 50 -3.22 -11.94 12.38
CA GLU A 50 -2.49 -11.13 13.36
C GLU A 50 -1.26 -10.43 12.75
N SER A 51 -0.59 -11.07 11.80
CA SER A 51 0.52 -10.49 11.04
C SER A 51 0.12 -9.26 10.21
N GLN A 52 -1.11 -9.20 9.70
CA GLN A 52 -1.60 -8.04 8.94
C GLN A 52 -1.94 -6.85 9.84
N THR A 53 -2.18 -7.12 11.12
CA THR A 53 -2.43 -6.10 12.16
C THR A 53 -1.20 -5.83 13.03
N ALA A 54 -0.07 -6.49 12.75
CA ALA A 54 1.13 -6.33 13.53
C ALA A 54 1.65 -4.88 13.41
N PRO A 55 2.12 -4.28 14.52
CA PRO A 55 2.75 -2.97 14.47
C PRO A 55 4.02 -3.02 13.61
N SER A 56 4.40 -1.87 13.03
CA SER A 56 5.66 -1.75 12.30
C SER A 56 6.85 -1.98 13.24
N SER A 57 7.80 -2.82 12.83
CA SER A 57 9.08 -2.97 13.51
C SER A 57 10.05 -1.85 13.10
N ILE A 58 10.60 -1.14 14.07
CA ILE A 58 11.72 -0.22 13.86
C ILE A 58 13.00 -1.01 14.13
N TYR A 59 13.86 -1.10 13.12
CA TYR A 59 15.23 -1.57 13.33
C TYR A 59 16.08 -0.35 13.71
N LEU A 60 16.69 -0.39 14.89
CA LEU A 60 17.74 0.56 15.22
C LEU A 60 19.00 0.08 14.49
N ASP A 61 19.56 0.92 13.60
CA ASP A 61 20.87 0.70 13.02
C ASP A 61 21.93 0.89 14.13
N GLU A 62 22.16 -0.13 14.94
CA GLU A 62 23.15 -0.05 16.03
C GLU A 62 24.60 -0.23 15.57
N GLU A 63 24.87 -0.46 14.28
CA GLU A 63 26.24 -0.66 13.80
C GLU A 63 26.45 0.02 12.43
N ARG A 64 26.45 1.37 12.41
CA ARG A 64 27.33 2.06 11.45
C ARG A 64 28.75 1.98 12.04
N GLY A 65 29.29 0.76 12.07
CA GLY A 65 30.66 0.49 12.48
C GLY A 65 31.60 1.34 11.62
N ASP A 66 32.49 2.04 12.32
CA ASP A 66 33.43 2.99 11.78
C ASP A 66 34.20 2.39 10.59
N ALA A 67 34.02 2.99 9.41
CA ALA A 67 34.88 2.70 8.29
C ALA A 67 36.25 3.34 8.54
N ASP A 68 37.27 2.49 8.53
CA ASP A 68 38.67 2.78 8.20
C ASP A 68 39.56 3.44 9.27
N VAL A 69 40.23 2.61 10.08
CA VAL A 69 41.68 2.75 10.34
C VAL A 69 42.27 1.34 10.47
N THR A 70 42.87 0.83 9.40
CA THR A 70 43.75 -0.35 9.47
C THR A 70 45.12 0.10 10.01
N PRO A 71 45.64 -0.42 11.14
CA PRO A 71 47.02 -0.14 11.54
C PRO A 71 47.99 -0.87 10.59
N PRO A 72 49.14 -0.26 10.22
CA PRO A 72 50.09 -0.86 9.31
C PRO A 72 50.74 -2.10 9.96
N SER A 73 50.87 -3.17 9.18
CA SER A 73 51.46 -4.44 9.58
C SER A 73 52.86 -4.26 10.20
N GLU A 74 53.01 -4.67 11.47
CA GLU A 74 54.32 -4.90 12.07
C GLU A 74 54.59 -6.41 12.11
N LYS A 75 55.53 -6.84 11.25
CA LYS A 75 56.10 -8.19 11.29
C LYS A 75 57.05 -8.26 12.49
N VAL A 76 56.85 -9.20 13.42
CA VAL A 76 57.98 -9.79 14.16
C VAL A 76 57.71 -11.26 14.48
N GLU A 77 58.78 -12.01 14.34
CA GLU A 77 58.92 -13.45 14.20
C GLU A 77 58.48 -14.29 15.40
N THR A 78 58.15 -15.53 15.04
CA THR A 78 58.11 -16.73 15.86
C THR A 78 59.44 -16.94 16.60
N SER A 79 59.42 -17.28 17.89
CA SER A 79 60.25 -18.38 18.46
C SER A 79 60.08 -18.57 19.97
N ASN A 80 59.89 -19.86 20.29
CA ASN A 80 60.14 -20.62 21.54
C ASN A 80 59.32 -20.35 22.79
#